data_AF-B8IH19-F1
#
_entry.id   AF-B8IH19-F1
#
_cell.length_a   1.000
_cell.length_b   1.000
_cell.length_c   1.000
_cell.angle_alpha   90.00
_cell.angle_beta   90.00
_cell.angle_gamma   90.00
#
_symmetry.space_group_name_H-M   'P 1'
#
loop_
_entity.id
_entity.type
_entity.pdbx_description
1 polymer ?
#
loop_
_entity_poly.entity_id
_entity_poly.type
_entity_poly.pdbx_seq_one_letter_code
_entity_poly.pdbx_strand_id
1 'polypeptide(L)'
;MRSDLVDLTVRLTLVAVARMDQRWLVTALCDSRLTFLRSLKGWPTFGKGWAKRVAGVRTEALALLKAPVIATSTTLPPVGTQPPKPAMVQTGGLGAWLKSLFGGKAA
;
A
#
# COMPACT_ATOMS: atom_id res chain seq x y z
N MET A 1 -18.34 -20.15 -18.90
CA MET A 1 -17.22 -20.17 -19.87
C MET A 1 -16.14 -19.12 -19.61
N ARG A 2 -16.45 -17.81 -19.50
CA ARG A 2 -15.40 -16.77 -19.25
C ARG A 2 -14.89 -16.78 -17.80
N SER A 3 -15.75 -17.12 -16.83
CA SER A 3 -15.39 -17.25 -15.41
C SER A 3 -14.46 -18.43 -15.13
N ASP A 4 -14.68 -19.55 -15.83
CA ASP A 4 -13.90 -20.79 -15.66
C ASP A 4 -12.43 -20.61 -16.09
N LEU A 5 -12.20 -19.76 -17.09
CA LEU A 5 -10.86 -19.44 -17.62
C LEU A 5 -10.08 -18.51 -16.68
N VAL A 6 -10.76 -17.55 -16.03
CA VAL A 6 -10.16 -16.69 -15.00
C VAL A 6 -9.82 -17.52 -13.76
N ASP A 7 -10.72 -18.41 -13.31
CA ASP A 7 -10.49 -19.30 -12.17
C ASP A 7 -9.29 -20.24 -12.43
N LEU A 8 -9.22 -20.83 -13.62
CA LEU A 8 -8.09 -21.66 -14.02
C LEU A 8 -6.77 -20.88 -14.03
N THR A 9 -6.76 -19.65 -14.53
CA THR A 9 -5.55 -18.80 -14.57
C THR A 9 -5.09 -18.43 -13.16
N VAL A 10 -6.01 -18.06 -12.27
CA VAL A 10 -5.70 -17.75 -10.87
C VAL A 10 -5.13 -18.99 -10.17
N ARG A 11 -5.74 -20.17 -10.35
CA ARG A 11 -5.24 -21.43 -9.77
C ARG A 11 -3.81 -21.75 -10.22
N LEU A 12 -3.52 -21.67 -11.51
CA LEU A 12 -2.18 -21.93 -12.03
C LEU A 12 -1.16 -20.95 -11.45
N THR A 13 -1.54 -19.68 -11.30
CA THR A 13 -0.70 -18.64 -10.70
C THR A 13 -0.41 -18.95 -9.23
N LEU A 14 -1.42 -19.34 -8.44
CA LEU A 14 -1.24 -19.70 -7.03
C LEU A 14 -0.32 -20.91 -6.84
N VAL A 15 -0.47 -21.93 -7.69
CA VAL A 15 0.41 -23.10 -7.68
C VAL A 15 1.86 -22.72 -8.00
N ALA A 16 2.09 -21.80 -8.94
CA ALA A 16 3.42 -21.31 -9.25
C ALA A 16 4.02 -20.51 -8.07
N VAL A 17 3.25 -19.62 -7.46
CA VAL A 17 3.67 -18.81 -6.30
C VAL A 17 4.03 -19.69 -5.10
N ALA A 18 3.28 -20.77 -4.86
CA ALA A 18 3.54 -21.71 -3.76
C ALA A 18 4.91 -22.42 -3.88
N ARG A 19 5.49 -22.49 -5.08
CA ARG A 19 6.78 -23.13 -5.34
C ARG A 19 7.98 -22.18 -5.24
N MET A 20 7.75 -20.88 -5.11
CA MET A 20 8.82 -19.88 -5.06
C MET A 20 9.35 -19.70 -3.63
N ASP A 21 10.63 -19.29 -3.51
CA ASP A 21 11.15 -18.80 -2.24
C ASP A 21 10.39 -17.53 -1.83
N GLN A 22 9.70 -17.61 -0.70
CA GLN A 22 8.76 -16.57 -0.27
C GLN A 22 9.48 -15.26 0.10
N ARG A 23 10.69 -15.34 0.68
CA ARG A 23 11.46 -14.14 1.05
C ARG A 23 11.94 -13.37 -0.18
N TRP A 24 12.44 -14.10 -1.17
CA TRP A 24 12.84 -13.58 -2.46
C TRP A 24 11.63 -12.97 -3.19
N LEU A 25 10.50 -13.69 -3.24
CA LEU A 25 9.30 -13.22 -3.94
C LEU A 25 8.77 -11.90 -3.35
N VAL A 26 8.68 -11.80 -2.02
CA VAL A 26 8.27 -10.56 -1.34
C VAL A 26 9.19 -9.40 -1.70
N THR A 27 10.50 -9.63 -1.65
CA THR A 27 11.51 -8.62 -1.98
C THR A 27 11.37 -8.16 -3.43
N ALA A 28 11.36 -9.11 -4.37
CA ALA A 28 11.29 -8.85 -5.81
C ALA A 28 10.00 -8.12 -6.21
N LEU A 29 8.87 -8.48 -5.60
CA LEU A 29 7.58 -7.83 -5.86
C LEU A 29 7.57 -6.38 -5.36
N CYS A 30 8.10 -6.14 -4.16
CA CYS A 30 8.20 -4.79 -3.61
C CYS A 30 9.14 -3.90 -4.44
N ASP A 31 10.25 -4.45 -4.94
CA ASP A 31 11.20 -3.73 -5.81
C ASP A 31 10.59 -3.40 -7.17
N SER A 32 9.90 -4.38 -7.78
CA SER A 32 9.19 -4.18 -9.04
C SER A 32 8.11 -3.10 -8.89
N ARG A 33 7.34 -3.14 -7.79
CA ARG A 33 6.34 -2.12 -7.47
C ARG A 33 6.98 -0.74 -7.33
N LEU A 34 8.10 -0.62 -6.62
CA LEU A 34 8.76 0.67 -6.45
C LEU A 34 9.32 1.21 -7.77
N THR A 35 9.83 0.33 -8.62
CA THR A 35 10.30 0.68 -9.97
C THR A 35 9.17 1.21 -10.84
N PHE A 36 8.01 0.54 -10.85
CA PHE A 36 6.82 1.03 -11.52
C PHE A 36 6.37 2.40 -10.98
N LEU A 37 6.33 2.56 -9.65
CA LEU A 37 5.92 3.84 -9.05
C LEU A 37 6.88 4.99 -9.40
N ARG A 38 8.18 4.71 -9.52
CA ARG A 38 9.19 5.68 -9.95
C ARG A 38 9.03 6.13 -11.39
N SER A 39 8.47 5.31 -12.28
CA SER A 39 8.23 5.71 -13.68
C SER A 39 6.99 6.58 -13.86
N LEU A 40 6.19 6.81 -12.81
CA LEU A 40 4.98 7.63 -12.90
C LEU A 40 5.29 9.13 -12.81
N LYS A 41 4.55 9.93 -13.59
CA LYS A 41 4.64 11.41 -13.58
C LYS A 41 4.45 12.03 -12.19
N GLY A 42 3.70 11.37 -11.30
CA GLY A 42 3.43 11.84 -9.93
C GLY A 42 4.57 11.58 -8.92
N TRP A 43 5.65 10.90 -9.34
CA TRP A 43 6.75 10.57 -8.44
C TRP A 43 7.39 11.78 -7.72
N PRO A 44 7.61 12.95 -8.34
CA PRO A 44 8.20 14.10 -7.65
C PRO A 44 7.40 14.57 -6.44
N THR A 45 6.07 14.47 -6.51
CA THR A 45 5.16 14.92 -5.45
C THR A 45 4.95 13.85 -4.38
N PHE A 46 4.70 12.60 -4.80
CA PHE A 46 4.23 11.53 -3.90
C PHE A 46 5.29 10.45 -3.60
N GLY A 47 6.42 10.45 -4.30
CA GLY A 47 7.40 9.38 -4.31
C GLY A 47 7.93 9.02 -2.92
N LYS A 48 8.20 10.01 -2.07
CA LYS A 48 8.62 9.79 -0.68
C LYS A 48 7.56 9.00 0.12
N GLY A 49 6.29 9.37 -0.01
CA GLY A 49 5.18 8.71 0.67
C GLY A 49 4.89 7.32 0.11
N TRP A 50 4.99 7.14 -1.21
CA TRP A 50 4.87 5.84 -1.87
C TRP A 50 6.01 4.90 -1.46
N ALA A 51 7.25 5.36 -1.48
CA ALA A 51 8.41 4.57 -1.07
C ALA A 51 8.30 4.09 0.38
N LYS A 52 7.90 4.97 1.31
CA LYS A 52 7.70 4.62 2.72
C LYS A 52 6.64 3.52 2.88
N ARG A 53 5.52 3.61 2.15
CA ARG A 53 4.46 2.58 2.19
C ARG A 53 4.93 1.23 1.62
N VAL A 54 5.67 1.23 0.52
CA VAL A 54 6.23 -0.02 -0.04
C VAL A 54 7.24 -0.64 0.92
N ALA A 55 8.08 0.16 1.59
CA ALA A 55 8.99 -0.33 2.62
C ALA A 55 8.24 -0.94 3.81
N GLY A 56 7.15 -0.32 4.27
CA GLY A 56 6.27 -0.88 5.32
C GLY A 56 5.72 -2.25 4.94
N VAL A 57 5.15 -2.38 3.74
CA VAL A 57 4.64 -3.66 3.22
C VAL A 57 5.73 -4.74 3.17
N ARG A 58 6.95 -4.39 2.73
CA ARG A 58 8.08 -5.34 2.73
C ARG A 58 8.38 -5.84 4.14
N THR A 59 8.46 -4.94 5.11
CA THR A 59 8.73 -5.28 6.51
C THR A 59 7.64 -6.18 7.10
N GLU A 60 6.37 -5.83 6.92
CA GLU A 60 5.23 -6.61 7.41
C GLU A 60 5.17 -8.00 6.76
N ALA A 61 5.32 -8.08 5.44
CA ALA A 61 5.32 -9.36 4.73
C ALA A 61 6.48 -10.27 5.16
N LEU A 62 7.68 -9.73 5.35
CA LEU A 62 8.81 -10.52 5.86
C LEU A 62 8.63 -10.95 7.33
N ALA A 63 7.88 -10.18 8.14
CA ALA A 63 7.51 -10.59 9.49
C ALA A 63 6.52 -11.75 9.49
N LEU A 64 5.55 -11.77 8.57
CA LEU A 64 4.62 -12.88 8.39
C LEU A 64 5.31 -14.20 8.03
N LEU A 65 6.46 -14.15 7.34
CA LEU A 65 7.24 -15.35 7.05
C LEU A 65 7.94 -15.95 8.28
N LYS A 66 8.05 -15.18 9.39
CA LYS A 66 8.68 -15.62 10.63
C LYS A 66 7.66 -16.03 11.70
N ALA A 67 6.48 -15.41 11.69
CA ALA A 67 5.44 -15.69 12.67
C ALA A 67 4.65 -16.95 12.30
N PRO A 68 4.26 -17.80 13.27
CA PRO A 68 3.26 -18.83 13.01
C PRO A 68 1.97 -18.14 12.58
N VAL A 69 1.45 -18.49 11.40
CA VAL A 69 0.18 -17.98 10.89
C VAL A 69 -0.93 -18.53 11.79
N ILE A 70 -1.25 -17.80 12.85
CA ILE A 70 -2.55 -17.94 13.50
C ILE A 70 -3.50 -17.22 12.57
N ALA A 71 -4.30 -17.99 11.83
CA ALA A 71 -5.33 -17.46 10.95
C ALA A 71 -6.39 -16.74 11.78
N THR A 72 -6.14 -15.49 12.15
CA THR A 72 -7.21 -14.58 12.52
C THR A 72 -7.89 -14.22 11.22
N SER A 73 -8.94 -14.97 10.89
CA SER A 73 -9.91 -14.55 9.89
C SER A 73 -10.34 -13.13 10.24
N THR A 74 -9.87 -12.14 9.48
CA THR A 74 -10.46 -10.82 9.44
C THR A 74 -11.88 -11.01 8.92
N THR A 75 -12.81 -11.23 9.83
CA THR A 75 -14.22 -10.93 9.61
C THR A 75 -14.22 -9.45 9.27
N LEU A 76 -14.40 -9.13 7.99
CA LEU A 76 -14.73 -7.78 7.57
C LEU A 76 -15.88 -7.35 8.49
N PRO A 77 -15.75 -6.25 9.26
CA PRO A 77 -16.94 -5.66 9.83
C PRO A 77 -17.92 -5.48 8.66
N PRO A 78 -19.20 -5.86 8.80
CA PRO A 78 -20.17 -5.51 7.78
C PRO A 78 -19.98 -4.02 7.53
N VAL A 79 -19.79 -3.64 6.26
CA VAL A 79 -19.69 -2.23 5.88
C VAL A 79 -21.03 -1.60 6.21
N GLY A 80 -21.20 -1.24 7.48
CA GLY A 80 -22.28 -0.40 7.92
C GLY A 80 -22.06 0.89 7.17
N THR A 81 -23.01 1.24 6.31
CA THR A 81 -23.20 2.58 5.76
C THR A 81 -23.47 3.55 6.91
N GLN A 82 -22.49 3.73 7.81
CA GLN A 82 -22.49 4.85 8.71
C GLN A 82 -22.06 6.05 7.86
N PRO A 83 -22.96 6.99 7.55
CA PRO A 83 -22.53 8.25 6.97
C PRO A 83 -21.46 8.83 7.91
N PRO A 84 -20.41 9.45 7.36
CA PRO A 84 -19.37 10.05 8.19
C PRO A 84 -20.06 11.02 9.14
N LYS A 85 -20.03 10.70 10.44
CA LYS A 85 -20.31 11.68 11.48
C LYS A 85 -19.36 12.84 11.16
N PRO A 86 -19.83 14.08 10.96
CA PRO A 86 -18.94 15.19 10.65
C PRO A 86 -18.03 15.40 11.85
N ALA A 87 -16.91 14.70 11.86
CA ALA A 87 -15.80 14.96 12.74
C ALA A 87 -15.27 16.31 12.28
N MET A 88 -15.45 17.31 13.14
CA MET A 88 -14.89 18.63 12.95
C MET A 88 -13.37 18.49 12.81
N VAL A 89 -12.90 18.45 11.57
CA VAL A 89 -11.48 18.52 11.25
C VAL A 89 -11.03 19.91 11.67
N GLN A 90 -10.31 20.01 12.79
CA GLN A 90 -9.59 21.22 13.17
C GLN A 90 -8.55 21.52 12.09
N THR A 91 -8.98 22.27 11.08
CA THR A 91 -8.16 22.79 9.98
C THR A 91 -7.44 24.05 10.47
N GLY A 92 -6.91 24.01 11.68
CA GLY A 92 -6.20 25.12 12.31
C GLY A 92 -4.71 24.82 12.32
N GLY A 93 -4.02 24.98 11.20
CA GLY A 93 -2.56 24.88 11.19
C GLY A 93 -1.91 24.61 9.84
N LEU A 94 -2.59 23.89 8.93
CA LEU A 94 -2.02 23.61 7.60
C LEU A 94 -1.88 24.87 6.75
N GLY A 95 -2.82 25.81 6.84
CA GLY A 95 -2.75 27.07 6.08
C GLY A 95 -1.58 27.97 6.50
N ALA A 96 -1.22 27.97 7.79
CA ALA A 96 -0.07 28.71 8.31
C ALA A 96 1.26 28.05 7.94
N TRP A 97 1.31 26.71 7.98
CA TRP A 97 2.49 25.94 7.54
C TRP A 97 2.73 26.04 6.03
N LEU A 98 1.67 26.05 5.21
CA LEU A 98 1.79 26.18 3.75
C LEU A 98 2.29 27.58 3.33
N LYS A 99 1.88 28.64 4.05
CA LYS A 99 2.30 30.02 3.77
C LYS A 99 3.77 30.28 4.15
N SER A 100 4.30 29.54 5.12
CA SER A 100 5.72 29.54 5.50
C SER A 100 6.62 28.86 4.45
N LEU A 101 6.09 27.92 3.66
CA LEU A 101 6.84 27.22 2.60
C LEU A 101 7.00 28.02 1.30
N PHE A 102 6.21 29.09 1.08
CA PHE A 102 6.27 29.93 -0.12
C PHE A 102 6.46 31.44 0.17
N GLY A 103 6.63 31.83 1.44
CA GLY A 103 6.79 33.24 1.86
C GLY A 103 8.26 33.65 1.97
N GLY A 104 8.89 33.97 0.84
CA GLY A 104 10.23 34.57 0.79
C GLY A 104 10.23 36.04 1.23
N LYS A 105 11.16 36.33 2.15
CA LYS A 105 11.67 37.60 2.68
C LYS A 105 11.67 38.79 1.70
N ALA A 106 11.03 39.90 2.09
CA ALA A 106 11.29 41.23 1.53
C ALA A 106 12.28 41.97 2.44
N ALA A 107 13.46 42.26 1.90
CA ALA A 107 14.37 43.32 2.31
C ALA A 107 14.86 43.98 1.02
#